data_AF-A0AAU8FU23-F1
#
_entry.id   AF-A0AAU8FU23-F1
#
_cell.length_a   1.000
_cell.length_b   1.000
_cell.length_c   1.000
_cell.angle_alpha   90.00
_cell.angle_beta   90.00
_cell.angle_gamma   90.00
#
_symmetry.space_group_name_H-M   'P 1'
#
loop_
_entity.id
_entity.type
_entity.pdbx_description
1 polymer ?
#
loop_
_entity_poly.entity_id
_entity_poly.type
_entity_poly.pdbx_seq_one_letter_code
_entity_poly.pdbx_strand_id
1 'polypeptide(L)'
;MIIITTKRGKSGTTQISYDIWGSYITPASRLGTLTADEFMKVYNTAYDNAEKFDEQGFKDGKYVRNLPANFPNLFDANGKPKYNTDWEKEIYKPTWARNHELAVRGGGEKSAYSISVGYTDQGRLNPGATVFPYQIHAGPQPPHQLQL
;
A
#
# COMPACT_ATOMS: atom_id res chain seq x y z
N MET A 1 14.10 23.60 10.45
CA MET A 1 14.60 23.69 9.07
C MET A 1 15.18 22.33 8.70
N ILE A 2 14.73 21.69 7.61
CA ILE A 2 15.32 20.42 7.14
C ILE A 2 16.32 20.79 6.04
N ILE A 3 17.60 20.51 6.26
CA ILE A 3 18.67 20.71 5.29
C ILE A 3 18.96 19.37 4.62
N ILE A 4 18.84 19.31 3.30
CA ILE A 4 19.26 18.17 2.48
C ILE A 4 20.65 18.49 1.93
N THR A 5 21.67 17.82 2.45
CA THR A 5 23.05 17.94 1.99
C THR A 5 23.42 16.74 1.12
N THR A 6 23.66 16.97 -0.17
CA THR A 6 24.21 15.94 -1.07
C THR A 6 25.70 15.73 -0.78
N LYS A 7 26.17 14.47 -0.72
CA LYS A 7 27.59 14.14 -0.48
C LYS A 7 28.52 14.79 -1.53
N ARG A 8 29.63 15.40 -1.09
CA ARG A 8 30.61 16.04 -1.96
C ARG A 8 31.69 15.08 -2.47
N GLY A 9 32.13 15.26 -3.72
CA GLY A 9 33.23 14.49 -4.31
C GLY A 9 34.57 14.86 -3.68
N LYS A 10 35.46 13.87 -3.46
CA LYS A 10 36.84 14.12 -3.02
C LYS A 10 37.67 14.64 -4.21
N SER A 11 38.51 15.65 -3.96
CA SER A 11 39.43 16.20 -4.97
C SER A 11 40.35 15.11 -5.52
N GLY A 12 40.49 15.06 -6.85
CA GLY A 12 41.53 14.30 -7.55
C GLY A 12 41.11 12.95 -8.15
N THR A 13 39.93 12.40 -7.85
CA THR A 13 39.50 11.13 -8.48
C THR A 13 38.02 11.16 -8.80
N THR A 14 37.68 10.92 -10.07
CA THR A 14 36.31 10.67 -10.49
C THR A 14 35.78 9.45 -9.76
N GLN A 15 34.70 9.62 -9.01
CA GLN A 15 34.01 8.56 -8.30
C GLN A 15 32.69 8.27 -9.01
N ILE A 16 32.50 7.00 -9.35
CA ILE A 16 31.26 6.48 -9.87
C ILE A 16 30.64 5.62 -8.77
N SER A 17 29.40 5.90 -8.40
CA SER A 17 28.64 5.11 -7.43
C SER A 17 27.34 4.64 -8.08
N TYR A 18 27.02 3.37 -7.86
CA TYR A 18 25.74 2.79 -8.24
C TYR A 18 25.12 2.14 -7.01
N ASP A 19 23.96 2.65 -6.61
CA ASP A 19 23.23 2.19 -5.42
C ASP A 19 21.93 1.51 -5.87
N ILE A 20 21.74 0.27 -5.42
CA ILE A 20 20.55 -0.53 -5.68
C ILE A 20 19.99 -1.06 -4.36
N TRP A 21 18.68 -0.96 -4.20
CA TRP A 21 17.97 -1.68 -3.13
C TRP A 21 16.63 -2.18 -3.65
N GLY A 22 16.15 -3.25 -3.01
CA GLY A 22 14.82 -3.80 -3.26
C GLY A 22 14.17 -4.23 -1.96
N SER A 23 12.85 -4.21 -1.92
CA SER A 23 12.09 -4.66 -0.75
C SER A 23 10.78 -5.33 -1.18
N TYR A 24 10.42 -6.41 -0.49
CA TYR A 24 9.15 -7.07 -0.69
C TYR A 24 8.14 -6.53 0.32
N ILE A 25 7.03 -5.98 -0.18
CA ILE A 25 6.02 -5.31 0.63
C ILE A 25 4.76 -6.18 0.67
N THR A 26 4.34 -6.51 1.89
CA THR A 26 3.09 -7.23 2.17
C THR A 26 2.24 -6.45 3.18
N PRO A 27 0.90 -6.61 3.14
CA PRO A 27 0.03 -6.07 4.20
C PRO A 27 0.47 -6.58 5.58
N ALA A 28 0.55 -5.69 6.58
CA ALA A 28 1.02 -6.04 7.93
C ALA A 28 -0.01 -6.88 8.70
N SER A 29 -1.30 -6.64 8.47
CA SER A 29 -2.41 -7.41 9.00
C SER A 29 -3.59 -7.33 8.04
N ARG A 30 -4.56 -8.23 8.22
CA ARG A 30 -5.83 -8.21 7.51
C ARG A 30 -6.94 -8.01 8.51
N LEU A 31 -7.97 -7.25 8.12
CA LEU A 31 -9.22 -7.22 8.87
C LEU A 31 -9.90 -8.56 8.59
N GLY A 32 -10.07 -9.40 9.62
CA GLY A 32 -10.78 -10.66 9.48
C GLY A 32 -12.26 -10.40 9.15
N THR A 33 -12.57 -10.14 7.89
CA THR A 33 -13.92 -9.86 7.43
C THR A 33 -14.75 -11.14 7.44
N LEU A 34 -16.04 -11.00 7.74
CA LEU A 34 -16.96 -12.12 7.69
C LEU A 34 -17.04 -12.67 6.26
N THR A 35 -17.01 -13.98 6.14
CA THR A 35 -17.44 -14.67 4.93
C THR A 35 -18.94 -14.45 4.69
N ALA A 36 -19.40 -14.70 3.47
CA ALA A 36 -20.82 -14.56 3.12
C ALA A 36 -21.75 -15.40 4.03
N ASP A 37 -21.33 -16.61 4.41
CA ASP A 37 -22.06 -17.48 5.35
C ASP A 37 -22.10 -16.89 6.76
N GLU A 38 -20.96 -16.40 7.25
CA GLU A 38 -20.88 -15.79 8.57
C GLU A 38 -21.68 -14.49 8.65
N PHE A 39 -21.70 -13.70 7.57
CA PHE A 39 -22.53 -12.50 7.48
C PHE A 39 -24.02 -12.86 7.60
N MET A 40 -24.49 -13.86 6.84
CA MET A 40 -25.88 -14.31 6.91
C MET A 40 -26.24 -14.84 8.30
N LYS A 41 -25.31 -15.56 8.94
CA LYS A 41 -25.47 -16.05 10.31
C LYS A 41 -25.60 -14.90 11.30
N VAL A 42 -24.68 -13.93 11.27
CA VAL A 42 -24.70 -12.75 12.15
C VAL A 42 -25.98 -11.93 11.93
N TYR A 43 -26.39 -11.76 10.68
CA TYR A 43 -27.62 -11.07 10.32
C TYR A 43 -28.84 -11.77 10.94
N ASN A 44 -29.00 -13.08 10.74
CA ASN A 44 -30.11 -13.83 11.31
C ASN A 44 -30.07 -13.88 12.85
N THR A 45 -28.89 -13.97 13.46
CA THR A 45 -28.74 -13.88 14.91
C THR A 45 -29.22 -12.53 15.45
N ALA A 46 -29.07 -11.44 14.69
CA ALA A 46 -29.64 -10.15 15.08
C ALA A 46 -31.18 -10.17 15.09
N TYR A 47 -31.82 -10.86 14.13
CA TYR A 47 -33.27 -11.06 14.10
C TYR A 47 -33.75 -11.96 15.24
N ASP A 48 -33.00 -13.01 15.58
CA ASP A 48 -33.32 -13.88 16.72
C ASP A 48 -33.23 -13.13 18.06
N ASN A 49 -32.25 -12.23 18.17
CA ASN A 49 -32.08 -11.40 19.36
C ASN A 49 -33.02 -10.19 19.38
N ALA A 50 -33.85 -9.98 18.34
CA ALA A 50 -34.71 -8.81 18.24
C ALA A 50 -35.74 -8.75 19.38
N GLU A 51 -36.17 -9.90 19.91
CA GLU A 51 -37.05 -9.96 21.09
C GLU A 51 -36.53 -9.15 22.27
N LYS A 52 -35.21 -9.13 22.49
CA LYS A 52 -34.57 -8.37 23.58
C LYS A 52 -34.66 -6.85 23.39
N PHE A 53 -34.82 -6.38 22.15
CA PHE A 53 -34.73 -4.96 21.80
C PHE A 53 -36.06 -4.37 21.30
N ASP A 54 -36.97 -5.20 20.78
CA ASP A 54 -38.32 -4.84 20.32
C ASP A 54 -39.27 -6.03 20.56
N GLU A 55 -39.65 -6.24 21.82
CA GLU A 55 -40.50 -7.37 22.26
C GLU A 55 -41.86 -7.37 21.55
N GLN A 56 -42.48 -6.20 21.39
CA GLN A 56 -43.78 -6.06 20.72
C GLN A 56 -43.67 -6.34 19.22
N GLY A 57 -42.68 -5.75 18.53
CA GLY A 57 -42.45 -6.02 17.11
C GLY A 57 -42.07 -7.49 16.83
N PHE A 58 -41.36 -8.15 17.76
CA PHE A 58 -41.08 -9.58 17.66
C PHE A 58 -42.35 -10.43 17.79
N LYS A 59 -43.20 -10.15 18.79
CA LYS A 59 -44.51 -10.81 18.93
C LYS A 59 -45.43 -10.57 17.72
N ASP A 60 -45.33 -9.40 17.10
CA ASP A 60 -46.07 -9.03 15.89
C ASP A 60 -45.48 -9.64 14.60
N GLY A 61 -44.42 -10.45 14.70
CA GLY A 61 -43.83 -11.16 13.56
C GLY A 61 -43.01 -10.28 12.61
N LYS A 62 -42.63 -9.07 13.03
CA LYS A 62 -41.86 -8.09 12.24
C LYS A 62 -40.46 -8.59 11.86
N TYR A 63 -39.92 -9.52 12.63
CA TYR A 63 -38.55 -10.01 12.48
C TYR A 63 -38.55 -11.46 11.96
N VAL A 64 -38.51 -11.60 10.63
CA VAL A 64 -38.45 -12.90 9.96
C VAL A 64 -37.02 -13.17 9.49
N ARG A 65 -36.51 -14.37 9.78
CA ARG A 65 -35.20 -14.81 9.31
C ARG A 65 -35.13 -14.80 7.79
N ASN A 66 -33.98 -14.39 7.29
CA ASN A 66 -33.65 -14.45 5.89
C ASN A 66 -33.07 -15.83 5.56
N LEU A 67 -33.67 -16.51 4.58
CA LEU A 67 -33.20 -17.80 4.10
C LEU A 67 -32.39 -17.61 2.81
N PRO A 68 -31.37 -18.44 2.53
CA PRO A 68 -30.67 -18.42 1.24
C PRO A 68 -31.62 -18.47 0.03
N ALA A 69 -32.75 -19.18 0.15
CA ALA A 69 -33.81 -19.26 -0.86
C ALA A 69 -34.45 -17.90 -1.20
N ASN A 70 -34.43 -16.94 -0.28
CA ASN A 70 -34.95 -15.57 -0.51
C ASN A 70 -34.05 -14.77 -1.45
N PHE A 71 -32.80 -15.21 -1.66
CA PHE A 71 -31.78 -14.49 -2.42
C PHE A 71 -31.16 -15.37 -3.51
N PRO A 72 -31.92 -15.76 -4.55
CA PRO A 72 -31.44 -16.65 -5.61
C PRO A 72 -30.27 -16.09 -6.42
N ASN A 73 -30.03 -14.78 -6.37
CA ASN A 73 -28.87 -14.15 -7.01
C ASN A 73 -27.58 -14.25 -6.17
N LEU A 74 -27.71 -14.46 -4.86
CA LEU A 74 -26.59 -14.50 -3.92
C LEU A 74 -26.26 -15.92 -3.45
N PHE A 75 -27.24 -16.83 -3.46
CA PHE A 75 -27.08 -18.22 -3.03
C PHE A 75 -27.52 -19.20 -4.12
N ASP A 76 -26.90 -20.38 -4.13
CA ASP A 76 -27.28 -21.49 -5.01
C ASP A 76 -28.48 -22.29 -4.48
N ALA A 77 -28.93 -23.29 -5.24
CA ALA A 77 -30.05 -24.14 -4.85
C ALA A 77 -29.79 -24.98 -3.58
N ASN A 78 -28.53 -25.15 -3.19
CA ASN A 78 -28.13 -25.84 -1.96
C ASN A 78 -27.96 -24.86 -0.78
N GLY A 79 -28.27 -23.57 -0.98
CA GLY A 79 -28.15 -22.53 0.02
C GLY A 79 -26.72 -22.06 0.28
N LYS A 80 -25.75 -22.38 -0.60
CA LYS A 80 -24.37 -21.89 -0.50
C LYS A 80 -24.22 -20.53 -1.17
N PRO A 81 -23.43 -19.59 -0.62
CA PRO A 81 -23.14 -18.34 -1.27
C PRO A 81 -22.45 -18.57 -2.62
N LYS A 82 -22.97 -17.94 -3.67
CA LYS A 82 -22.35 -17.94 -5.00
C LYS A 82 -21.05 -17.14 -5.04
N TYR A 83 -20.92 -16.16 -4.14
CA TYR A 83 -19.78 -15.27 -4.05
C TYR A 83 -19.32 -15.16 -2.60
N ASN A 84 -18.01 -15.30 -2.38
CA ASN A 84 -17.37 -15.06 -1.09
C ASN A 84 -16.04 -14.35 -1.34
N THR A 85 -16.14 -13.17 -1.95
CA THR A 85 -14.97 -12.41 -2.41
C THR A 85 -14.28 -11.73 -1.23
N ASP A 86 -13.01 -12.05 -1.02
CA ASP A 86 -12.12 -11.32 -0.12
C ASP A 86 -11.68 -10.02 -0.80
N TRP A 87 -12.44 -8.95 -0.56
CA TRP A 87 -12.16 -7.64 -1.14
C TRP A 87 -10.83 -7.04 -0.67
N GLU A 88 -10.39 -7.36 0.55
CA GLU A 88 -9.11 -6.89 1.07
C GLU A 88 -7.95 -7.52 0.29
N LYS A 89 -8.02 -8.81 -0.02
CA LYS A 89 -7.07 -9.51 -0.90
C LYS A 89 -7.12 -9.01 -2.34
N GLU A 90 -8.27 -8.55 -2.82
CA GLU A 90 -8.35 -8.02 -4.19
C GLU A 90 -7.82 -6.59 -4.32
N ILE A 91 -8.00 -5.77 -3.29
CA ILE A 91 -7.44 -4.42 -3.24
C ILE A 91 -5.94 -4.44 -2.98
N TYR A 92 -5.48 -5.28 -2.03
CA TYR A 92 -4.09 -5.33 -1.60
C TYR A 92 -3.36 -6.53 -2.18
N LYS A 93 -2.46 -6.27 -3.13
CA LYS A 93 -1.57 -7.25 -3.72
C LYS A 93 -0.14 -7.04 -3.22
N PRO A 94 0.58 -8.10 -2.80
CA PRO A 94 2.00 -8.01 -2.51
C PRO A 94 2.76 -7.42 -3.69
N THR A 95 3.79 -6.63 -3.40
CA THR A 95 4.49 -5.85 -4.42
C THR A 95 5.97 -5.71 -4.09
N TRP A 96 6.73 -5.29 -5.10
CA TRP A 96 8.16 -5.07 -4.99
C TRP A 96 8.46 -3.59 -5.09
N ALA A 97 9.20 -3.07 -4.11
CA ALA A 97 9.87 -1.80 -4.24
C ALA A 97 11.29 -2.01 -4.77
N ARG A 98 11.74 -1.11 -5.64
CA ARG A 98 13.08 -1.11 -6.22
C ARG A 98 13.59 0.31 -6.41
N ASN A 99 14.90 0.48 -6.26
CA ASN A 99 15.56 1.75 -6.51
C ASN A 99 16.87 1.52 -7.23
N HIS A 100 17.16 2.40 -8.19
CA HIS A 100 18.42 2.46 -8.90
C HIS A 100 18.89 3.91 -8.90
N GLU A 101 20.04 4.18 -8.31
CA GLU A 101 20.69 5.49 -8.36
C GLU A 101 22.08 5.32 -8.97
N LEU A 102 22.36 6.08 -10.03
CA LEU A 102 23.68 6.20 -10.62
C LEU A 102 24.17 7.62 -10.39
N ALA A 103 25.34 7.76 -9.78
CA ALA A 103 25.96 9.06 -9.57
C ALA A 103 27.42 9.07 -10.01
N VAL A 104 27.79 10.13 -10.72
CA VAL A 104 29.17 10.43 -11.13
C VAL A 104 29.56 11.75 -10.49
N ARG A 105 30.65 11.74 -9.74
CA ARG A 105 31.18 12.91 -9.04
C ARG A 105 32.66 13.03 -9.33
N GLY A 106 33.13 14.24 -9.53
CA GLY A 106 34.54 14.50 -9.80
C GLY A 106 34.88 15.97 -9.61
N GLY A 107 36.16 16.28 -9.59
CA GLY A 107 36.61 17.64 -9.39
C GLY A 107 38.10 17.71 -9.03
N GLY A 108 38.73 18.79 -9.47
CA GLY A 108 40.09 19.17 -9.05
C GLY A 108 40.05 20.32 -8.03
N GLU A 109 41.21 20.85 -7.66
CA GLU A 109 41.35 21.89 -6.64
C GLU A 109 40.51 23.16 -6.89
N LYS A 110 40.19 23.45 -8.16
CA LYS A 110 39.50 24.69 -8.58
C LYS A 110 38.06 24.50 -9.04
N SER A 111 37.57 23.26 -9.19
CA SER A 111 36.22 23.00 -9.70
C SER A 111 35.75 21.60 -9.34
N ALA A 112 34.48 21.48 -8.93
CA ALA A 112 33.82 20.23 -8.59
C ALA A 112 32.47 20.12 -9.31
N TYR A 113 32.19 18.93 -9.84
CA TYR A 113 30.96 18.59 -10.54
C TYR A 113 30.32 17.32 -9.96
N SER A 114 29.00 17.26 -10.00
CA SER A 114 28.23 16.06 -9.68
C SER A 114 27.03 15.95 -10.61
N ILE A 115 26.84 14.74 -11.14
CA ILE A 115 25.68 14.36 -11.93
C ILE A 115 25.11 13.08 -11.31
N SER A 116 23.81 13.02 -11.05
CA SER A 116 23.14 11.78 -10.68
C SER A 116 21.79 11.61 -11.35
N VAL A 117 21.44 10.35 -11.58
CA VAL A 117 20.16 9.93 -12.12
C VAL A 117 19.61 8.80 -11.25
N GLY A 118 18.35 8.96 -10.88
CA GLY A 118 17.63 8.03 -10.03
C GLY A 118 16.33 7.55 -10.67
N TYR A 119 16.05 6.26 -10.48
CA TYR A 119 14.75 5.66 -10.69
C TYR A 119 14.29 4.97 -9.40
N THR A 120 13.14 5.39 -8.88
CA THR A 120 12.54 4.78 -7.69
C THR A 120 11.15 4.29 -8.03
N ASP A 121 10.90 3.02 -7.73
CA ASP A 121 9.57 2.43 -7.71
C ASP A 121 9.30 1.93 -6.30
N GLN A 122 8.36 2.57 -5.62
CA GLN A 122 8.11 2.30 -4.20
C GLN A 122 7.26 1.04 -3.97
N GLY A 123 6.74 0.38 -5.00
CA GLY A 123 5.86 -0.77 -4.85
C GLY A 123 4.60 -0.44 -4.04
N ARG A 124 3.45 -0.28 -4.70
CA ARG A 124 2.18 -0.03 -4.00
C ARG A 124 1.35 -1.29 -3.87
N LEU A 125 0.83 -1.53 -2.67
CA LEU A 125 -0.08 -2.64 -2.40
C LEU A 125 -1.39 -2.50 -3.19
N ASN A 126 -1.80 -1.28 -3.52
CA ASN A 126 -2.90 -0.98 -4.44
C ASN A 126 -2.33 -0.66 -5.85
N PRO A 127 -2.53 -1.53 -6.86
CA PRO A 127 -1.96 -1.36 -8.20
C PRO A 127 -2.45 -0.12 -8.97
N GLY A 128 -3.61 0.46 -8.61
CA GLY A 128 -4.24 1.53 -9.38
C GLY A 128 -3.63 2.92 -9.23
N ALA A 129 -2.62 3.10 -8.37
CA ALA A 129 -2.11 4.42 -7.97
C ALA A 129 -0.59 4.57 -8.19
N THR A 130 -0.04 4.09 -9.30
CA THR A 130 1.42 4.07 -9.49
C THR A 130 1.96 5.40 -10.04
N VAL A 131 3.00 5.93 -9.40
CA VAL A 131 3.77 7.11 -9.86
C VAL A 131 5.24 6.71 -9.87
N PHE A 132 5.90 6.91 -11.01
CA PHE A 132 7.32 6.60 -11.21
C PHE A 132 8.13 7.90 -11.25
N PRO A 133 8.71 8.35 -10.12
CA PRO A 133 9.56 9.51 -10.13
C PRO A 133 10.92 9.20 -10.76
N TYR A 134 11.29 10.01 -11.75
CA TYR A 134 12.67 10.15 -12.20
C TYR A 134 13.27 11.38 -11.53
N GLN A 135 14.50 11.27 -11.05
CA GLN A 135 15.23 12.40 -10.48
C GLN A 135 16.55 12.59 -11.23
N ILE A 136 16.79 13.81 -11.67
CA ILE A 136 18.06 14.21 -12.31
C ILE A 136 18.61 15.37 -11.49
N HIS A 137 19.82 15.22 -10.98
CA HIS A 137 20.56 16.29 -10.33
C HIS A 137 21.85 16.57 -11.10
N ALA A 138 22.03 17.83 -11.48
CA ALA A 138 23.27 18.34 -12.06
C ALA A 138 23.55 19.71 -11.47
N GLY A 139 24.76 19.90 -10.92
CA GLY A 139 25.11 21.19 -10.36
C GLY A 139 26.59 21.31 -9.98
N PRO A 140 27.13 22.54 -10.00
CA PRO A 140 28.42 22.83 -9.38
C PRO A 140 28.28 22.63 -7.87
N GLN A 141 29.28 22.00 -7.24
CA GLN A 141 29.30 21.95 -5.79
C GLN A 141 29.89 23.23 -5.22
N PRO A 142 29.26 23.87 -4.21
CA PRO A 142 29.79 25.11 -3.65
C PRO A 142 31.20 24.88 -3.08
N PRO A 143 32.07 25.91 -2.98
CA PRO A 143 33.30 25.83 -2.20
C PRO A 143 32.99 25.58 -0.72
N HIS A 144 34.01 25.28 0.09
CA HIS A 144 33.89 25.12 1.54
C HIS A 144 33.02 26.24 2.16
N GLN A 145 31.90 25.89 2.81
CA GLN A 145 31.42 26.72 3.91
C GLN A 145 32.04 26.14 5.17
N LEU A 146 33.00 26.88 5.72
CA LEU A 146 33.47 26.67 7.09
C LEU A 146 32.23 26.65 7.98
N GLN A 147 32.02 25.55 8.70
CA GLN A 147 31.15 25.57 9.87
C GLN A 147 31.87 26.44 10.90
N LEU A 148 31.33 27.63 11.14
CA LEU A 148 31.57 28.40 12.37
C LEU A 148 30.63 27.88 13.45
#